data_AF-A0A2J7REF8-F1
#
_entry.id   AF-A0A2J7REF8-F1
#
_cell.length_a   1.000
_cell.length_b   1.000
_cell.length_c   1.000
_cell.angle_alpha   90.00
_cell.angle_beta   90.00
_cell.angle_gamma   90.00
#
_symmetry.space_group_name_H-M   'P 1'
#
loop_
_entity.id
_entity.type
_entity.pdbx_description
1 polymer ?
#
loop_
_entity_poly.entity_id
_entity_poly.type
_entity_poly.pdbx_seq_one_letter_code
_entity_poly.pdbx_strand_id
1 'polypeptide(L)'
;MELCLKRSNQHFTESQVCCVNGNWKVEDGSWPYVLVHKLPRREQFLLLMNHPNTVYFKGILCICLLKGSVEILGCTMSVRTNTRQTVYSPKGSSMLSIETCFPSPANKPDDEVVFVNVVDLGLELSEEIISEMRHKDCVVLLEKPRLSPLEGYLKTLGPFMHLFTFTELKERYARVRESSPFYKVEEMFRCVFELSNTAENLKRHQKGPDWEEITNYINRESARTVVCGGKGVGKSTFVRFLVNQSLPLFREVLCLDFDPGQPEFTIPGCVSAVIVKQPLLGPSFTHLTTPEQMVFVGEVNIAQCPSQYADSVQHIISYCNSQPKLLRMPWIVNTMGFNKGVGVDLTTSVIRMLKPQHVVQIQSANAEFNFPEPLSPPYVCSYQNRFCELPPDDPLKYVLHTMRTMAENKKGMAPWGMGAPRLREAVILSYLSRMVQPPKYILADTVPYM
;
A
#
# COMPACT_ATOMS: atom_id res chain seq x y z
N MET A 1 -44.92 -34.77 -1.36
CA MET A 1 -44.55 -33.35 -1.38
C MET A 1 -44.63 -32.84 0.04
N GLU A 2 -43.52 -32.90 0.76
CA GLU A 2 -43.40 -32.29 2.09
C GLU A 2 -41.93 -31.96 2.36
N LEU A 3 -41.70 -30.74 2.82
CA LEU A 3 -40.40 -30.17 3.16
C LEU A 3 -39.78 -30.90 4.36
N CYS A 4 -38.47 -31.18 4.29
CA CYS A 4 -37.69 -31.49 5.48
C CYS A 4 -36.45 -30.58 5.56
N LEU A 5 -36.58 -29.54 6.38
CA LEU A 5 -35.49 -28.75 6.94
C LEU A 5 -34.58 -29.67 7.78
N LYS A 6 -33.38 -29.99 7.28
CA LYS A 6 -32.30 -30.48 8.15
C LYS A 6 -31.40 -29.32 8.55
N ARG A 7 -31.59 -28.85 9.79
CA ARG A 7 -30.58 -28.12 10.56
C ARG A 7 -29.38 -29.05 10.78
N SER A 8 -28.22 -28.75 10.20
CA SER A 8 -26.96 -29.41 10.58
C SER A 8 -26.30 -28.67 11.74
N ASN A 9 -26.63 -29.12 12.96
CA ASN A 9 -25.70 -29.02 14.08
C ASN A 9 -24.54 -29.97 13.78
N GLN A 10 -23.35 -29.46 13.45
CA GLN A 10 -22.15 -30.28 13.49
C GLN A 10 -20.98 -29.44 14.04
N HIS A 11 -20.57 -29.79 15.25
CA HIS A 11 -19.17 -29.65 15.66
C HIS A 11 -18.34 -30.46 14.66
N PHE A 12 -17.41 -29.83 13.95
CA PHE A 12 -16.61 -30.50 12.93
C PHE A 12 -15.14 -30.57 13.33
N THR A 13 -14.75 -31.79 13.69
CA THR A 13 -13.39 -32.32 13.64
C THR A 13 -12.97 -32.56 12.17
N GLU A 14 -11.65 -32.47 11.91
CA GLU A 14 -10.94 -32.89 10.69
C GLU A 14 -10.92 -31.95 9.45
N SER A 15 -9.82 -32.08 8.70
CA SER A 15 -9.33 -31.32 7.54
C SER A 15 -10.35 -31.09 6.42
N GLN A 16 -11.25 -30.11 6.59
CA GLN A 16 -12.20 -29.75 5.53
C GLN A 16 -11.59 -28.78 4.52
N VAL A 17 -11.23 -29.29 3.34
CA VAL A 17 -11.04 -28.49 2.12
C VAL A 17 -12.30 -27.67 1.87
N CYS A 18 -12.17 -26.36 1.74
CA CYS A 18 -13.23 -25.51 1.20
C CYS A 18 -13.24 -25.63 -0.32
N CYS A 19 -13.72 -26.76 -0.84
CA CYS A 19 -14.00 -26.86 -2.27
C CYS A 19 -15.15 -25.91 -2.62
N VAL A 20 -14.95 -25.04 -3.62
CA VAL A 20 -16.03 -24.70 -4.55
C VAL A 20 -15.44 -24.64 -5.97
N ASN A 21 -15.95 -25.55 -6.80
CA ASN A 21 -15.76 -25.76 -8.24
C ASN A 21 -14.51 -26.54 -8.71
N GLY A 22 -14.74 -27.83 -8.98
CA GLY A 22 -14.01 -28.59 -9.99
C GLY A 22 -12.79 -29.33 -9.49
N ASN A 23 -12.54 -30.49 -10.12
CA ASN A 23 -11.17 -30.99 -10.26
C ASN A 23 -10.29 -29.82 -10.73
N TRP A 24 -9.05 -29.72 -10.26
CA TRP A 24 -8.08 -28.78 -10.81
C TRP A 24 -7.85 -29.03 -12.33
N LYS A 25 -8.31 -30.19 -12.84
CA LYS A 25 -8.49 -30.51 -14.26
C LYS A 25 -9.14 -29.40 -15.08
N VAL A 26 -8.36 -28.91 -16.02
CA VAL A 26 -8.80 -28.13 -17.17
C VAL A 26 -9.57 -29.05 -18.11
N GLU A 27 -10.89 -28.85 -18.27
CA GLU A 27 -11.62 -29.50 -19.38
C GLU A 27 -12.21 -28.51 -20.40
N ASP A 28 -12.34 -27.20 -20.14
CA ASP A 28 -12.96 -26.34 -21.18
C ASP A 28 -12.66 -24.82 -21.13
N GLY A 29 -11.52 -24.41 -20.57
CA GLY A 29 -11.07 -23.01 -20.68
C GLY A 29 -11.99 -21.96 -20.03
N SER A 30 -12.82 -22.35 -19.06
CA SER A 30 -13.76 -21.45 -18.39
C SER A 30 -13.23 -20.93 -17.04
N TRP A 31 -12.95 -19.62 -16.98
CA TRP A 31 -12.62 -18.77 -15.81
C TRP A 31 -11.25 -19.00 -15.12
N PRO A 32 -10.65 -17.95 -14.52
CA PRO A 32 -9.40 -18.10 -13.78
C PRO A 32 -9.66 -18.74 -12.41
N TYR A 33 -9.07 -19.91 -12.16
CA TYR A 33 -9.27 -20.69 -10.94
C TYR A 33 -8.53 -20.09 -9.73
N VAL A 34 -9.23 -20.01 -8.60
CA VAL A 34 -8.69 -19.73 -7.26
C VAL A 34 -9.20 -20.79 -6.31
N LEU A 35 -8.30 -21.42 -5.55
CA LEU A 35 -8.66 -22.43 -4.56
C LEU A 35 -8.17 -22.01 -3.16
N VAL A 36 -9.03 -22.20 -2.16
CA VAL A 36 -8.73 -21.90 -0.75
C VAL A 36 -8.76 -23.20 0.05
N HIS A 37 -7.61 -23.60 0.57
CA HIS A 37 -7.46 -24.82 1.35
C HIS A 37 -7.15 -24.50 2.82
N LYS A 38 -8.01 -24.94 3.74
CA LYS A 38 -7.80 -24.75 5.18
C LYS A 38 -6.84 -25.81 5.71
N LEU A 39 -5.85 -25.38 6.49
CA LEU A 39 -4.88 -26.31 7.08
C LEU A 39 -5.42 -26.93 8.39
N PRO A 40 -5.15 -28.22 8.69
CA PRO A 40 -5.87 -28.94 9.74
C PRO A 40 -5.55 -28.49 11.18
N ARG A 41 -4.31 -28.03 11.42
CA ARG A 41 -3.78 -27.80 12.78
C ARG A 41 -3.47 -26.33 13.13
N ARG A 42 -3.75 -25.39 12.22
CA ARG A 42 -3.37 -23.97 12.39
C ARG A 42 -4.45 -23.03 11.86
N GLU A 43 -4.50 -21.80 12.36
CA GLU A 43 -5.31 -20.70 11.81
C GLU A 43 -4.67 -20.17 10.50
N GLN A 44 -4.55 -21.06 9.52
CA GLN A 44 -3.83 -20.83 8.27
C GLN A 44 -4.60 -21.43 7.09
N PHE A 45 -4.48 -20.78 5.93
CA PHE A 45 -5.07 -21.20 4.67
C PHE A 45 -4.02 -21.13 3.56
N LEU A 46 -4.14 -22.01 2.57
CA LEU A 46 -3.44 -21.88 1.31
C LEU A 46 -4.39 -21.27 0.29
N LEU A 47 -3.92 -20.24 -0.40
CA LEU A 47 -4.58 -19.61 -1.53
C LEU A 47 -3.79 -19.98 -2.78
N LEU A 48 -4.36 -20.85 -3.60
CA LEU A 48 -3.80 -21.30 -4.86
C LEU A 48 -4.39 -20.46 -5.99
N MET A 49 -3.53 -19.92 -6.85
CA MET A 49 -3.93 -18.97 -7.88
C MET A 49 -3.30 -19.33 -9.22
N ASN A 50 -4.13 -19.52 -10.24
CA ASN A 50 -3.68 -19.75 -11.60
C ASN A 50 -3.17 -18.44 -12.22
N HIS A 51 -2.00 -18.42 -12.84
CA HIS A 51 -1.54 -17.21 -13.54
C HIS A 51 -2.17 -17.08 -14.95
N PRO A 52 -2.61 -15.88 -15.39
CA PRO A 52 -2.74 -14.64 -14.62
C PRO A 52 -4.03 -14.60 -13.79
N ASN A 53 -3.95 -14.18 -12.53
CA ASN A 53 -5.11 -13.97 -11.66
C ASN A 53 -4.83 -12.89 -10.60
N THR A 54 -5.91 -12.25 -10.18
CA THR A 54 -5.94 -11.21 -9.15
C THR A 54 -7.08 -11.47 -8.19
N VAL A 55 -6.73 -11.55 -6.91
CA VAL A 55 -7.67 -11.63 -5.78
C VAL A 55 -7.60 -10.33 -4.99
N TYR A 56 -8.73 -9.69 -4.77
CA TYR A 56 -8.82 -8.47 -3.96
C TYR A 56 -9.22 -8.83 -2.54
N PHE A 57 -8.77 -8.04 -1.56
CA PHE A 57 -9.23 -8.22 -0.18
C PHE A 57 -9.39 -6.92 0.61
N LYS A 58 -10.16 -7.00 1.69
CA LYS A 58 -10.30 -6.05 2.78
C LYS A 58 -10.06 -6.75 4.10
N GLY A 59 -9.24 -6.18 4.97
CA GLY A 59 -8.80 -6.82 6.20
C GLY A 59 -7.31 -6.66 6.42
N ILE A 60 -6.76 -7.54 7.27
CA ILE A 60 -5.33 -7.67 7.50
C ILE A 60 -4.97 -9.12 7.24
N LEU A 61 -3.93 -9.34 6.45
CA LEU A 61 -3.42 -10.67 6.13
C LEU A 61 -1.93 -10.72 6.45
N CYS A 62 -1.47 -11.82 7.05
CA CYS A 62 -0.06 -12.19 7.01
C CYS A 62 0.14 -13.13 5.84
N ILE A 63 1.02 -12.76 4.90
CA ILE A 63 1.19 -13.42 3.61
C ILE A 63 2.62 -13.95 3.50
N CYS A 64 2.76 -15.21 3.07
CA CYS A 64 4.02 -15.84 2.72
C CYS A 64 3.86 -16.63 1.41
N LEU A 65 4.91 -16.69 0.57
CA LEU A 65 4.85 -17.39 -0.71
C LEU A 65 5.52 -18.76 -0.59
N LEU A 66 4.78 -19.81 -0.94
CA LEU A 66 5.27 -21.18 -0.98
C LEU A 66 5.64 -21.63 -2.41
N LYS A 67 5.02 -21.01 -3.43
CA LYS A 67 5.33 -21.19 -4.85
C LYS A 67 5.02 -19.92 -5.64
N GLY A 68 5.84 -19.63 -6.64
CA GLY A 68 5.59 -18.58 -7.62
C GLY A 68 5.94 -17.19 -7.09
N SER A 69 5.38 -16.17 -7.71
CA SER A 69 5.56 -14.77 -7.32
C SER A 69 4.24 -14.02 -7.41
N VAL A 70 4.02 -13.13 -6.46
CA VAL A 70 2.87 -12.23 -6.46
C VAL A 70 3.32 -10.79 -6.26
N GLU A 71 2.53 -9.86 -6.76
CA GLU A 71 2.70 -8.44 -6.51
C GLU A 71 1.55 -7.91 -5.65
N ILE A 72 1.89 -7.09 -4.66
CA ILE A 72 0.95 -6.38 -3.80
C ILE A 72 1.42 -4.93 -3.70
N LEU A 73 0.66 -3.98 -4.26
CA LEU A 73 0.97 -2.54 -4.19
C LEU A 73 2.41 -2.21 -4.67
N GLY A 74 2.87 -2.86 -5.75
CA GLY A 74 4.24 -2.70 -6.25
C GLY A 74 5.32 -3.44 -5.46
N CYS A 75 4.98 -4.21 -4.42
CA CYS A 75 5.93 -5.11 -3.77
C CYS A 75 5.85 -6.48 -4.42
N THR A 76 6.93 -6.93 -5.06
CA THR A 76 7.04 -8.31 -5.56
C THR A 76 7.50 -9.23 -4.43
N MET A 77 6.68 -10.22 -4.11
CA MET A 77 6.98 -11.29 -3.16
C MET A 77 7.22 -12.59 -3.92
N SER A 78 8.28 -13.32 -3.56
CA SER A 78 8.60 -14.62 -4.17
C SER A 78 9.10 -15.60 -3.10
N VAL A 79 9.17 -16.88 -3.46
CA VAL A 79 9.69 -17.91 -2.56
C VAL A 79 11.14 -17.63 -2.14
N ARG A 80 11.94 -16.98 -3.00
CA ARG A 80 13.35 -16.68 -2.71
C ARG A 80 13.51 -15.65 -1.61
N THR A 81 12.59 -14.68 -1.52
CA THR A 81 12.62 -13.71 -0.42
C THR A 81 12.12 -14.33 0.88
N ASN A 82 11.20 -15.32 0.81
CA ASN A 82 10.60 -16.06 1.93
C ASN A 82 10.24 -15.19 3.15
N THR A 83 9.92 -13.91 2.94
CA THR A 83 9.59 -12.98 4.01
C THR A 83 8.08 -12.98 4.21
N ARG A 84 7.64 -13.27 5.44
CA ARG A 84 6.27 -12.99 5.87
C ARG A 84 6.03 -11.49 5.85
N GLN A 85 4.97 -11.06 5.18
CA GLN A 85 4.58 -9.66 5.12
C GLN A 85 3.16 -9.48 5.65
N THR A 86 2.94 -8.44 6.46
CA THR A 86 1.58 -8.06 6.90
C THR A 86 1.04 -7.01 5.95
N VAL A 87 -0.12 -7.27 5.37
CA VAL A 87 -0.77 -6.41 4.38
C VAL A 87 -2.08 -5.87 4.96
N TYR A 88 -2.27 -4.55 4.88
CA TYR A 88 -3.38 -3.82 5.47
C TYR A 88 -4.27 -3.22 4.40
N SER A 89 -5.51 -3.72 4.30
CA SER A 89 -6.55 -3.20 3.41
C SER A 89 -7.78 -2.80 4.24
N PRO A 90 -7.72 -1.70 5.02
CA PRO A 90 -8.80 -1.29 5.92
C PRO A 90 -10.00 -0.69 5.17
N LYS A 91 -11.11 -0.51 5.88
CA LYS A 91 -12.19 0.40 5.47
C LYS A 91 -11.62 1.80 5.18
N GLY A 92 -12.17 2.50 4.18
CA GLY A 92 -11.75 3.86 3.83
C GLY A 92 -10.68 3.97 2.75
N SER A 93 -9.93 2.90 2.50
CA SER A 93 -8.99 2.79 1.38
C SER A 93 -9.61 2.00 0.21
N SER A 94 -8.91 1.92 -0.93
CA SER A 94 -9.24 0.94 -1.98
C SER A 94 -8.93 -0.49 -1.53
N MET A 95 -9.60 -1.51 -2.08
CA MET A 95 -9.21 -2.91 -1.89
C MET A 95 -7.82 -3.14 -2.49
N LEU A 96 -6.89 -3.67 -1.71
CA LEU A 96 -5.60 -4.14 -2.23
C LEU A 96 -5.78 -5.48 -2.93
N SER A 97 -4.93 -5.71 -3.92
CA SER A 97 -4.88 -6.92 -4.74
C SER A 97 -3.67 -7.78 -4.34
N ILE A 98 -3.85 -9.09 -4.47
CA ILE A 98 -2.79 -10.10 -4.58
C ILE A 98 -2.80 -10.52 -6.04
N GLU A 99 -1.79 -10.10 -6.80
CA GLU A 99 -1.71 -10.31 -8.25
C GLU A 99 -0.63 -11.34 -8.55
N THR A 100 -0.94 -12.44 -9.24
CA THR A 100 0.11 -13.33 -9.72
C THR A 100 0.99 -12.58 -10.70
N CYS A 101 2.31 -12.62 -10.52
CA CYS A 101 3.25 -11.99 -11.44
C CYS A 101 4.36 -12.97 -11.83
N PHE A 102 4.94 -12.72 -13.00
CA PHE A 102 6.04 -13.52 -13.51
C PHE A 102 7.09 -12.58 -14.12
N PRO A 103 8.25 -12.38 -13.46
CA PRO A 103 9.26 -11.44 -13.94
C PRO A 103 9.79 -11.85 -15.32
N SER A 104 10.03 -10.86 -16.19
CA SER A 104 10.62 -11.04 -17.51
C SER A 104 11.92 -10.21 -17.62
N PRO A 105 13.03 -10.76 -18.14
CA PRO A 105 13.20 -12.13 -18.62
C PRO A 105 13.22 -13.14 -17.45
N ALA A 106 12.82 -14.38 -17.74
CA ALA A 106 12.96 -15.49 -16.79
C ALA A 106 14.46 -15.63 -16.45
N ASN A 107 14.85 -15.22 -15.24
CA ASN A 107 16.25 -15.23 -14.86
C ASN A 107 16.65 -16.67 -14.50
N LYS A 108 17.24 -17.36 -15.50
CA LYS A 108 17.86 -18.69 -15.46
C LYS A 108 16.89 -19.89 -15.29
N PRO A 109 17.29 -21.09 -15.75
CA PRO A 109 16.58 -22.35 -15.47
C PRO A 109 16.49 -22.68 -13.96
N ASP A 110 17.21 -21.94 -13.09
CA ASP A 110 17.09 -22.01 -11.62
C ASP A 110 15.75 -21.46 -11.06
N ASP A 111 14.81 -21.03 -11.90
CA ASP A 111 13.39 -20.85 -11.51
C ASP A 111 12.69 -22.21 -11.32
N GLU A 112 13.33 -23.31 -11.72
CA GLU A 112 13.02 -24.65 -11.26
C GLU A 112 13.34 -24.76 -9.75
N VAL A 113 12.38 -25.28 -8.98
CA VAL A 113 12.61 -25.87 -7.64
C VAL A 113 12.91 -24.89 -6.49
N VAL A 114 11.92 -24.13 -6.06
CA VAL A 114 11.62 -24.10 -4.61
C VAL A 114 10.10 -24.12 -4.45
N PHE A 115 9.49 -25.29 -4.59
CA PHE A 115 8.30 -25.54 -3.79
C PHE A 115 8.87 -25.72 -2.38
N VAL A 116 8.62 -24.77 -1.46
CA VAL A 116 8.92 -25.06 -0.06
C VAL A 116 8.14 -26.32 0.24
N ASN A 117 8.83 -27.42 0.53
CA ASN A 117 8.25 -28.75 0.53
C ASN A 117 7.00 -28.72 1.40
N VAL A 118 5.84 -28.67 0.75
CA VAL A 118 4.54 -28.50 1.41
C VAL A 118 4.32 -29.68 2.35
N VAL A 119 4.89 -30.84 1.98
CA VAL A 119 5.03 -32.05 2.79
C VAL A 119 5.86 -31.81 4.06
N ASP A 120 7.02 -31.15 3.99
CA ASP A 120 7.88 -30.87 5.17
C ASP A 120 7.24 -29.84 6.13
N LEU A 121 6.35 -28.99 5.62
CA LEU A 121 5.54 -28.08 6.43
C LEU A 121 4.31 -28.75 7.07
N GLY A 122 4.09 -30.06 6.81
CA GLY A 122 2.93 -30.82 7.28
C GLY A 122 1.61 -30.33 6.70
N LEU A 123 1.64 -29.76 5.49
CA LEU A 123 0.49 -29.20 4.80
C LEU A 123 -0.12 -30.30 3.92
N GLU A 124 -1.31 -30.77 4.26
CA GLU A 124 -2.05 -31.82 3.54
C GLU A 124 -2.66 -31.29 2.22
N LEU A 125 -1.84 -30.83 1.28
CA LEU A 125 -2.29 -30.66 -0.11
C LEU A 125 -2.35 -32.04 -0.78
N SER A 126 -3.40 -32.31 -1.56
CA SER A 126 -3.46 -33.56 -2.31
C SER A 126 -2.36 -33.59 -3.38
N GLU A 127 -1.72 -34.75 -3.56
CA GLU A 127 -0.71 -34.96 -4.61
C GLU A 127 -1.27 -34.63 -6.01
N GLU A 128 -2.58 -34.87 -6.21
CA GLU A 128 -3.33 -34.50 -7.40
C GLU A 128 -3.24 -32.99 -7.70
N ILE A 129 -3.55 -32.12 -6.74
CA ILE A 129 -3.49 -30.65 -6.94
C ILE A 129 -2.06 -30.23 -7.24
N ILE A 130 -1.07 -30.78 -6.53
CA ILE A 130 0.34 -30.45 -6.74
C ILE A 130 0.78 -30.84 -8.15
N SER A 131 0.40 -32.03 -8.62
CA SER A 131 0.79 -32.56 -9.93
C SER A 131 0.26 -31.74 -11.10
N GLU A 132 -0.88 -31.07 -10.91
CA GLU A 132 -1.54 -30.31 -11.97
C GLU A 132 -1.18 -28.80 -11.96
N MET A 133 -0.41 -28.32 -10.96
CA MET A 133 -0.01 -26.91 -10.90
C MET A 133 0.93 -26.54 -12.05
N ARG A 134 0.63 -25.46 -12.78
CA ARG A 134 1.50 -24.97 -13.85
C ARG A 134 2.68 -24.21 -13.27
N HIS A 135 3.73 -24.07 -14.08
CA HIS A 135 4.94 -23.33 -13.70
C HIS A 135 4.64 -21.94 -13.12
N LYS A 136 3.76 -21.17 -13.77
CA LYS A 136 3.47 -19.77 -13.40
C LYS A 136 2.46 -19.62 -12.25
N ASP A 137 1.82 -20.70 -11.83
CA ASP A 137 0.81 -20.66 -10.77
C ASP A 137 1.43 -20.41 -9.39
N CYS A 138 0.66 -19.82 -8.48
CA CYS A 138 1.14 -19.38 -7.17
C CYS A 138 0.47 -20.15 -6.04
N VAL A 139 1.23 -20.43 -4.97
CA VAL A 139 0.71 -20.93 -3.69
C VAL A 139 1.08 -19.92 -2.62
N VAL A 140 0.05 -19.29 -2.06
CA VAL A 140 0.18 -18.26 -1.04
C VAL A 140 -0.30 -18.82 0.29
N LEU A 141 0.56 -18.82 1.31
CA LEU A 141 0.17 -19.10 2.68
C LEU A 141 -0.41 -17.83 3.30
N LEU A 142 -1.68 -17.91 3.70
CA LEU A 142 -2.39 -16.89 4.44
C LEU A 142 -2.43 -17.31 5.91
N GLU A 143 -1.88 -16.48 6.78
CA GLU A 143 -1.91 -16.68 8.22
C GLU A 143 -2.73 -15.57 8.89
N LYS A 144 -3.37 -15.92 10.00
CA LYS A 144 -4.01 -14.90 10.84
C LYS A 144 -2.94 -13.92 11.33
N PRO A 145 -3.10 -12.61 11.12
CA PRO A 145 -2.14 -11.63 11.60
C PRO A 145 -2.11 -11.65 13.14
N ARG A 146 -0.92 -11.39 13.69
CA ARG A 146 -0.82 -11.09 15.12
C ARG A 146 -1.57 -9.79 15.39
N LEU A 147 -2.34 -9.74 16.49
CA LEU A 147 -3.02 -8.54 16.93
C LEU A 147 -2.01 -7.39 17.04
N SER A 148 -2.20 -6.36 16.22
CA SER A 148 -1.37 -5.16 16.33
C SER A 148 -1.83 -4.30 17.51
N PRO A 149 -0.92 -3.57 18.19
CA PRO A 149 -1.30 -2.61 19.22
C PRO A 149 -2.33 -1.58 18.73
N LEU A 150 -2.18 -1.16 17.46
CA LEU A 150 -3.15 -0.32 16.77
C LEU A 150 -4.55 -0.92 16.78
N GLU A 151 -4.72 -2.17 16.33
CA GLU A 151 -6.05 -2.80 16.32
C GLU A 151 -6.61 -3.01 17.72
N GLY A 152 -5.77 -3.36 18.69
CA GLY A 152 -6.16 -3.46 20.09
C GLY A 152 -6.73 -2.14 20.59
N TYR A 153 -6.03 -1.03 20.32
CA TYR A 153 -6.44 0.32 20.69
C TYR A 153 -7.68 0.78 19.92
N LEU A 154 -7.75 0.59 18.60
CA LEU A 154 -8.91 0.97 17.80
C LEU A 154 -10.21 0.27 18.25
N LYS A 155 -10.12 -0.95 18.79
CA LYS A 155 -11.27 -1.69 19.34
C LYS A 155 -11.82 -1.07 20.62
N THR A 156 -11.02 -0.32 21.38
CA THR A 156 -11.51 0.38 22.59
C THR A 156 -12.25 1.67 22.23
N LEU A 157 -12.12 2.16 21.00
CA LEU A 157 -12.79 3.36 20.50
C LEU A 157 -14.17 3.02 19.92
N GLY A 158 -14.97 4.05 19.66
CA GLY A 158 -16.33 3.89 19.13
C GLY A 158 -16.37 3.12 17.79
N PRO A 159 -17.51 2.48 17.44
CA PRO A 159 -17.63 1.58 16.28
C PRO A 159 -17.16 2.18 14.94
N PHE A 160 -17.25 3.49 14.76
CA PHE A 160 -16.79 4.19 13.56
C PHE A 160 -15.26 4.09 13.32
N MET A 161 -14.48 3.74 14.35
CA MET A 161 -13.03 3.53 14.28
C MET A 161 -12.62 2.07 14.14
N HIS A 162 -13.59 1.16 13.95
CA HIS A 162 -13.34 -0.26 13.74
C HIS A 162 -12.94 -0.53 12.28
N LEU A 163 -11.80 0.03 11.86
CA LEU A 163 -11.33 0.06 10.46
C LEU A 163 -11.11 -1.33 9.84
N PHE A 164 -10.92 -2.34 10.68
CA PHE A 164 -10.65 -3.72 10.28
C PHE A 164 -11.78 -4.70 10.67
N THR A 165 -12.93 -4.20 11.13
CA THR A 165 -14.06 -5.06 11.53
C THR A 165 -15.10 -5.12 10.41
N PHE A 166 -15.23 -6.25 9.73
CA PHE A 166 -16.13 -6.39 8.57
C PHE A 166 -17.45 -7.13 8.87
N THR A 167 -17.92 -7.10 10.12
CA THR A 167 -19.14 -7.80 10.59
C THR A 167 -20.42 -7.40 9.83
N GLU A 168 -20.59 -6.13 9.48
CA GLU A 168 -21.80 -5.66 8.76
C GLU A 168 -21.92 -6.22 7.32
N LEU A 169 -20.82 -6.60 6.67
CA LEU A 169 -20.86 -7.29 5.37
C LEU A 169 -21.42 -8.71 5.51
N LYS A 170 -21.20 -9.35 6.66
CA LYS A 170 -21.90 -10.60 7.00
C LYS A 170 -23.39 -10.31 7.17
N GLU A 171 -23.83 -9.26 7.85
CA GLU A 171 -25.27 -9.12 8.12
C GLU A 171 -26.13 -8.82 6.88
N ARG A 172 -25.65 -7.98 5.94
CA ARG A 172 -26.41 -7.68 4.71
C ARG A 172 -26.29 -8.74 3.61
N TYR A 173 -25.22 -9.53 3.60
CA TYR A 173 -24.93 -10.49 2.54
C TYR A 173 -24.64 -11.93 3.03
N ALA A 174 -24.85 -12.25 4.32
CA ALA A 174 -24.45 -13.54 4.94
C ALA A 174 -24.90 -14.73 4.11
N ARG A 175 -26.18 -14.76 3.73
CA ARG A 175 -26.76 -15.86 2.95
C ARG A 175 -26.12 -16.03 1.57
N VAL A 176 -25.60 -14.95 0.98
CA VAL A 176 -24.90 -14.96 -0.32
C VAL A 176 -23.40 -15.24 -0.14
N ARG A 177 -22.80 -14.86 1.00
CA ARG A 177 -21.38 -15.10 1.28
C ARG A 177 -21.11 -16.49 1.84
N GLU A 178 -22.08 -17.18 2.45
CA GLU A 178 -21.94 -18.58 2.88
C GLU A 178 -21.57 -19.52 1.73
N SER A 179 -21.98 -19.20 0.49
CA SER A 179 -21.60 -19.93 -0.72
C SER A 179 -20.30 -19.44 -1.38
N SER A 180 -19.67 -18.38 -0.84
CA SER A 180 -18.39 -17.89 -1.34
C SER A 180 -17.27 -18.90 -1.08
N PRO A 181 -16.35 -19.13 -2.04
CA PRO A 181 -15.17 -19.97 -1.79
C PRO A 181 -14.28 -19.41 -0.67
N PHE A 182 -14.39 -18.11 -0.37
CA PHE A 182 -13.63 -17.46 0.69
C PHE A 182 -14.30 -17.51 2.07
N TYR A 183 -15.53 -18.02 2.20
CA TYR A 183 -16.34 -17.89 3.42
C TYR A 183 -15.59 -18.27 4.71
N LYS A 184 -14.92 -19.45 4.75
CA LYS A 184 -14.21 -19.90 5.96
C LYS A 184 -12.99 -19.03 6.30
N VAL A 185 -12.24 -18.56 5.30
CA VAL A 185 -11.09 -17.66 5.55
C VAL A 185 -11.57 -16.27 5.96
N GLU A 186 -12.63 -15.76 5.34
CA GLU A 186 -13.28 -14.50 5.71
C GLU A 186 -13.79 -14.52 7.15
N GLU A 187 -14.43 -15.63 7.54
CA GLU A 187 -14.90 -15.81 8.90
C GLU A 187 -13.76 -15.87 9.91
N MET A 188 -12.72 -16.67 9.64
CA MET A 188 -11.62 -16.85 10.58
C MET A 188 -10.76 -15.59 10.73
N PHE A 189 -10.45 -14.92 9.61
CA PHE A 189 -9.56 -13.76 9.61
C PHE A 189 -10.32 -12.43 9.73
N ARG A 190 -11.67 -12.47 9.76
CA ARG A 190 -12.54 -11.28 9.78
C ARG A 190 -12.22 -10.32 8.63
N CYS A 191 -12.01 -10.88 7.46
CA CYS A 191 -11.67 -10.16 6.23
C CYS A 191 -12.72 -10.44 5.15
N VAL A 192 -12.56 -9.83 3.99
CA VAL A 192 -13.47 -9.94 2.84
C VAL A 192 -12.62 -10.08 1.60
N PHE A 193 -12.87 -11.10 0.79
CA PHE A 193 -12.21 -11.33 -0.49
C PHE A 193 -13.18 -11.11 -1.65
N GLU A 194 -12.65 -10.69 -2.79
CA GLU A 194 -13.41 -10.59 -4.03
C GLU A 194 -12.56 -11.01 -5.22
N LEU A 195 -13.19 -11.64 -6.20
CA LEU A 195 -12.57 -11.94 -7.48
C LEU A 195 -12.68 -10.72 -8.40
N SER A 196 -11.84 -10.69 -9.43
CA SER A 196 -11.79 -9.56 -10.38
C SER A 196 -13.12 -9.26 -11.06
N ASN A 197 -13.96 -10.28 -11.30
CA ASN A 197 -15.29 -10.18 -11.90
C ASN A 197 -16.41 -9.86 -10.89
N THR A 198 -16.25 -10.17 -9.60
CA THR A 198 -17.29 -9.90 -8.57
C THR A 198 -17.08 -8.55 -7.87
N ALA A 199 -15.86 -8.00 -7.93
CA ALA A 199 -15.48 -6.76 -7.27
C ALA A 199 -16.01 -5.45 -7.92
N GLU A 200 -16.95 -5.51 -8.87
CA GLU A 200 -17.36 -4.35 -9.68
C GLU A 200 -17.88 -3.16 -8.87
N ASN A 201 -18.51 -3.42 -7.72
CA ASN A 201 -19.11 -2.40 -6.87
C ASN A 201 -18.17 -1.84 -5.78
N LEU A 202 -16.96 -2.39 -5.63
CA LEU A 202 -16.00 -1.95 -4.61
C LEU A 202 -14.85 -1.18 -5.25
N LYS A 203 -14.40 -0.10 -4.58
CA LYS A 203 -13.23 0.63 -5.05
C LYS A 203 -11.98 -0.24 -4.92
N ARG A 204 -11.34 -0.55 -6.05
CA ARG A 204 -10.11 -1.35 -6.14
C ARG A 204 -8.89 -0.46 -6.26
N HIS A 205 -7.77 -0.93 -5.73
CA HIS A 205 -6.47 -0.38 -6.09
C HIS A 205 -6.21 -0.73 -7.56
N GLN A 206 -5.70 0.23 -8.33
CA GLN A 206 -5.38 0.04 -9.73
C GLN A 206 -4.05 0.74 -10.01
N LYS A 207 -3.17 0.02 -10.69
CA LYS A 207 -1.93 0.57 -11.26
C LYS A 207 -2.28 1.34 -12.53
N GLY A 208 -1.66 2.49 -12.74
CA GLY A 208 -1.74 3.20 -14.01
C GLY A 208 -0.91 2.48 -15.08
N PRO A 209 -1.25 2.59 -16.37
CA PRO A 209 -0.52 1.91 -17.44
C PRO A 209 0.97 2.31 -17.50
N ASP A 210 1.29 3.55 -17.13
CA ASP A 210 2.64 4.10 -17.24
C ASP A 210 3.49 3.90 -15.97
N TRP A 211 2.90 3.34 -14.89
CA TRP A 211 3.56 3.28 -13.58
C TRP A 211 4.83 2.43 -13.59
N GLU A 212 4.77 1.27 -14.24
CA GLU A 212 5.88 0.33 -14.31
C GLU A 212 7.02 0.90 -15.18
N GLU A 213 6.70 1.46 -16.35
CA GLU A 213 7.70 2.05 -17.25
C GLU A 213 8.44 3.23 -16.58
N ILE A 214 7.68 4.17 -16.01
CA ILE A 214 8.25 5.35 -15.33
C ILE A 214 9.11 4.91 -14.15
N THR A 215 8.63 3.97 -13.34
CA THR A 215 9.37 3.45 -12.18
C THR A 215 10.65 2.73 -12.61
N ASN A 216 10.59 1.91 -13.65
CA ASN A 216 11.76 1.23 -14.21
C ASN A 216 12.79 2.22 -14.75
N TYR A 217 12.35 3.36 -15.31
CA TYR A 217 13.25 4.42 -15.75
C TYR A 217 13.92 5.15 -14.58
N ILE A 218 13.13 5.53 -13.56
CA ILE A 218 13.62 6.19 -12.33
C ILE A 218 14.65 5.30 -11.61
N ASN A 219 14.38 4.00 -11.52
CA ASN A 219 15.18 3.06 -10.75
C ASN A 219 16.47 2.59 -11.44
N ARG A 220 16.81 3.14 -12.61
CA ARG A 220 18.09 2.85 -13.28
C ARG A 220 19.29 3.39 -12.51
N GLU A 221 19.08 4.42 -11.72
CA GLU A 221 20.10 5.05 -10.90
C GLU A 221 19.54 5.44 -9.52
N SER A 222 20.44 5.78 -8.59
CA SER A 222 20.04 6.35 -7.32
C SER A 222 19.66 7.83 -7.52
N ALA A 223 18.42 8.05 -7.95
CA ALA A 223 17.90 9.37 -8.31
C ALA A 223 17.13 10.05 -7.17
N ARG A 224 17.03 11.37 -7.26
CA ARG A 224 16.04 12.17 -6.53
C ARG A 224 14.81 12.36 -7.41
N THR A 225 13.67 11.95 -6.90
CA THR A 225 12.39 11.95 -7.61
C THR A 225 11.35 12.72 -6.81
N VAL A 226 10.76 13.76 -7.41
CA VAL A 226 9.66 14.52 -6.81
C VAL A 226 8.34 14.04 -7.39
N VAL A 227 7.39 13.65 -6.53
CA VAL A 227 6.02 13.28 -6.92
C VAL A 227 5.06 14.40 -6.55
N CYS A 228 4.38 14.97 -7.56
CA CYS A 228 3.53 16.14 -7.42
C CYS A 228 2.20 16.00 -8.19
N GLY A 229 1.23 16.85 -7.86
CA GLY A 229 -0.12 16.82 -8.42
C GLY A 229 -1.17 17.31 -7.41
N GLY A 230 -2.39 17.58 -7.87
CA GLY A 230 -3.45 18.12 -7.03
C GLY A 230 -3.89 17.21 -5.88
N LYS A 231 -4.79 17.72 -5.04
CA LYS A 231 -5.34 16.96 -3.92
C LYS A 231 -6.11 15.74 -4.41
N GLY A 232 -5.79 14.56 -3.86
CA GLY A 232 -6.55 13.33 -4.12
C GLY A 232 -6.28 12.64 -5.46
N VAL A 233 -5.28 13.07 -6.23
CA VAL A 233 -4.90 12.43 -7.52
C VAL A 233 -4.13 11.11 -7.36
N GLY A 234 -3.81 10.69 -6.13
CA GLY A 234 -3.14 9.41 -5.86
C GLY A 234 -1.63 9.47 -5.63
N LYS A 235 -1.06 10.65 -5.33
CA LYS A 235 0.38 10.82 -5.03
C LYS A 235 0.93 9.83 -4.02
N SER A 236 0.36 9.76 -2.82
CA SER A 236 0.80 8.83 -1.77
C SER A 236 0.73 7.36 -2.22
N THR A 237 -0.26 7.01 -3.04
CA THR A 237 -0.36 5.65 -3.61
C THR A 237 0.79 5.36 -4.58
N PHE A 238 1.13 6.31 -5.45
CA PHE A 238 2.28 6.16 -6.35
C PHE A 238 3.61 6.16 -5.58
N VAL A 239 3.74 7.00 -4.54
CA VAL A 239 4.92 6.99 -3.64
C VAL A 239 5.11 5.61 -3.00
N ARG A 240 4.05 5.00 -2.45
CA ARG A 240 4.12 3.62 -1.92
C ARG A 240 4.58 2.62 -2.97
N PHE A 241 4.00 2.68 -4.18
CA PHE A 241 4.37 1.82 -5.30
C PHE A 241 5.85 1.98 -5.67
N LEU A 242 6.30 3.22 -5.85
CA LEU A 242 7.68 3.54 -6.21
C LEU A 242 8.66 3.09 -5.13
N VAL A 243 8.36 3.33 -3.85
CA VAL A 243 9.15 2.83 -2.71
C VAL A 243 9.25 1.30 -2.77
N ASN A 244 8.12 0.61 -2.92
CA ASN A 244 8.08 -0.85 -2.95
C ASN A 244 8.88 -1.46 -4.11
N GLN A 245 8.89 -0.80 -5.27
CA GLN A 245 9.70 -1.20 -6.43
C GLN A 245 11.19 -0.84 -6.29
N SER A 246 11.51 0.20 -5.51
CA SER A 246 12.89 0.68 -5.29
C SER A 246 13.64 -0.15 -4.24
N LEU A 247 12.94 -0.62 -3.20
CA LEU A 247 13.54 -1.34 -2.07
C LEU A 247 14.36 -2.58 -2.47
N PRO A 248 13.92 -3.45 -3.40
CA PRO A 248 14.71 -4.59 -3.85
C PRO A 248 16.04 -4.21 -4.51
N LEU A 249 16.12 -3.01 -5.10
CA LEU A 249 17.29 -2.53 -5.85
C LEU A 249 18.29 -1.80 -4.94
N PHE A 250 17.78 -1.00 -4.00
CA PHE A 250 18.61 -0.09 -3.20
C PHE A 250 18.69 -0.47 -1.71
N ARG A 251 17.88 -1.42 -1.23
CA ARG A 251 17.70 -1.86 0.17
C ARG A 251 17.12 -0.81 1.12
N GLU A 252 17.51 0.44 0.96
CA GLU A 252 17.05 1.59 1.73
C GLU A 252 16.69 2.74 0.78
N VAL A 253 15.61 3.44 1.07
CA VAL A 253 15.13 4.59 0.30
C VAL A 253 14.89 5.75 1.26
N LEU A 254 15.40 6.94 0.93
CA LEU A 254 15.11 8.14 1.69
C LEU A 254 13.80 8.75 1.19
N CYS A 255 12.77 8.74 2.03
CA CYS A 255 11.52 9.41 1.72
C CYS A 255 11.50 10.79 2.39
N LEU A 256 11.33 11.84 1.59
CA LEU A 256 11.04 13.18 2.10
C LEU A 256 9.55 13.43 1.94
N ASP A 257 8.87 13.68 3.06
CA ASP A 257 7.43 13.92 3.04
C ASP A 257 7.14 15.38 3.36
N PHE A 258 6.73 16.10 2.32
CA PHE A 258 6.40 17.52 2.37
C PHE A 258 4.88 17.76 2.24
N ASP A 259 4.03 16.77 2.57
CA ASP A 259 2.59 16.96 2.74
C ASP A 259 2.19 16.94 4.24
N PRO A 260 2.16 18.10 4.92
CA PRO A 260 1.75 18.14 6.32
C PRO A 260 0.24 17.84 6.52
N GLY A 261 -0.56 17.91 5.45
CA GLY A 261 -2.00 17.65 5.53
C GLY A 261 -2.35 16.16 5.55
N GLN A 262 -1.57 15.34 4.85
CA GLN A 262 -1.72 13.89 4.75
C GLN A 262 -0.34 13.19 4.70
N PRO A 263 0.42 13.24 5.81
CA PRO A 263 1.73 12.60 5.84
C PRO A 263 1.61 11.08 5.75
N GLU A 264 2.67 10.50 5.20
CA GLU A 264 2.85 9.09 4.92
C GLU A 264 3.48 8.35 6.10
N PHE A 265 4.43 8.96 6.80
CA PHE A 265 5.27 8.26 7.79
C PHE A 265 5.18 8.83 9.22
N THR A 266 4.67 10.04 9.38
CA THR A 266 4.66 10.77 10.67
C THR A 266 3.26 11.34 10.97
N ILE A 267 3.09 12.04 12.10
CA ILE A 267 1.82 12.73 12.39
C ILE A 267 1.58 13.94 11.48
N PRO A 268 0.30 14.34 11.30
CA PRO A 268 -0.09 15.56 10.58
C PRO A 268 0.56 16.83 11.13
N GLY A 269 0.67 17.84 10.27
CA GLY A 269 1.27 19.14 10.57
C GLY A 269 2.79 19.16 10.47
N CYS A 270 3.41 18.11 9.93
CA CYS A 270 4.87 17.96 9.92
C CYS A 270 5.41 17.72 8.52
N VAL A 271 6.64 18.16 8.30
CA VAL A 271 7.48 17.71 7.19
C VAL A 271 8.60 16.84 7.73
N SER A 272 9.02 15.81 6.99
CA SER A 272 9.96 14.82 7.54
C SER A 272 10.87 14.17 6.49
N ALA A 273 11.96 13.58 6.98
CA ALA A 273 12.86 12.71 6.25
C ALA A 273 12.91 11.34 6.96
N VAL A 274 12.63 10.26 6.23
CA VAL A 274 12.50 8.90 6.77
C VAL A 274 13.28 7.92 5.89
N ILE A 275 14.12 7.08 6.51
CA ILE A 275 14.73 5.94 5.81
C ILE A 275 13.75 4.77 5.83
N VAL A 276 13.25 4.40 4.67
CA VAL A 276 12.36 3.24 4.50
C VAL A 276 13.18 2.02 4.15
N LYS A 277 12.94 0.91 4.85
CA LYS A 277 13.65 -0.37 4.68
C LYS A 277 12.73 -1.57 4.43
N GLN A 278 11.42 -1.35 4.53
CA GLN A 278 10.40 -2.39 4.44
C GLN A 278 9.28 -1.91 3.51
N PRO A 279 8.64 -2.83 2.77
CA PRO A 279 7.54 -2.49 1.89
C PRO A 279 6.37 -1.80 2.61
N LEU A 280 5.81 -0.78 1.98
CA LEU A 280 4.64 -0.03 2.41
C LEU A 280 3.38 -0.73 1.90
N LEU A 281 2.83 -1.64 2.71
CA LEU A 281 1.73 -2.54 2.35
C LEU A 281 0.41 -2.14 3.02
N GLY A 282 0.11 -0.85 3.04
CA GLY A 282 -1.09 -0.30 3.68
C GLY A 282 -1.18 1.21 3.61
N PRO A 283 -2.20 1.83 4.22
CA PRO A 283 -2.28 3.28 4.39
C PRO A 283 -1.29 3.79 5.45
N SER A 284 -0.99 5.10 5.43
CA SER A 284 0.05 5.76 6.25
C SER A 284 0.07 5.34 7.74
N PHE A 285 -1.10 5.28 8.37
CA PHE A 285 -1.22 4.91 9.78
C PHE A 285 -0.76 3.47 10.11
N THR A 286 -0.45 2.61 9.13
CA THR A 286 0.02 1.24 9.38
C THR A 286 1.53 1.12 9.42
N HIS A 287 2.27 2.17 9.08
CA HIS A 287 3.72 2.14 8.92
C HIS A 287 4.39 3.45 9.34
N LEU A 288 3.81 4.11 10.34
CA LEU A 288 4.46 5.24 10.99
C LEU A 288 5.84 4.81 11.50
N THR A 289 6.80 5.73 11.56
CA THR A 289 8.14 5.41 12.04
C THR A 289 8.84 6.66 12.57
N THR A 290 9.90 6.47 13.34
CA THR A 290 10.79 7.55 13.73
C THR A 290 11.50 8.10 12.49
N PRO A 291 11.41 9.41 12.24
CA PRO A 291 12.12 10.07 11.16
C PRO A 291 13.58 10.36 11.52
N GLU A 292 14.44 10.44 10.50
CA GLU A 292 15.82 10.96 10.66
C GLU A 292 15.81 12.43 11.03
N GLN A 293 14.84 13.17 10.49
CA GLN A 293 14.58 14.56 10.85
C GLN A 293 13.11 14.88 10.59
N MET A 294 12.52 15.70 11.45
CA MET A 294 11.14 16.15 11.33
C MET A 294 11.00 17.56 11.89
N VAL A 295 10.15 18.35 11.23
CA VAL A 295 9.80 19.70 11.68
C VAL A 295 8.29 19.78 11.77
N PHE A 296 7.79 20.17 12.95
CA PHE A 296 6.38 20.51 13.12
C PHE A 296 6.15 21.91 12.57
N VAL A 297 5.42 21.99 11.46
CA VAL A 297 5.09 23.25 10.78
C VAL A 297 4.04 24.03 11.57
N GLY A 298 3.23 23.35 12.39
CA GLY A 298 2.14 23.97 13.16
C GLY A 298 0.79 23.92 12.45
N GLU A 299 0.77 23.74 11.13
CA GLU A 299 -0.45 23.76 10.33
C GLU A 299 -0.55 22.65 9.30
N VAL A 300 -1.78 22.22 9.03
CA VAL A 300 -2.09 21.25 7.95
C VAL A 300 -2.46 21.94 6.64
N ASN A 301 -2.84 23.22 6.71
CA ASN A 301 -3.15 24.05 5.56
C ASN A 301 -2.01 25.05 5.32
N ILE A 302 -1.03 24.63 4.51
CA ILE A 302 0.18 25.41 4.22
C ILE A 302 -0.06 26.81 3.63
N ALA A 303 -1.24 27.09 3.07
CA ALA A 303 -1.58 28.46 2.64
C ALA A 303 -1.69 29.45 3.80
N GLN A 304 -1.85 28.98 5.04
CA GLN A 304 -1.89 29.81 6.24
C GLN A 304 -0.48 30.14 6.78
N CYS A 305 0.53 29.37 6.38
CA CYS A 305 1.90 29.50 6.90
C CYS A 305 2.99 29.21 5.82
N PRO A 306 2.92 29.82 4.62
CA PRO A 306 3.76 29.41 3.48
C PRO A 306 5.26 29.58 3.73
N SER A 307 5.68 30.66 4.39
CA SER A 307 7.09 30.90 4.75
C SER A 307 7.60 29.85 5.75
N GLN A 308 6.86 29.57 6.84
CA GLN A 308 7.23 28.56 7.83
C GLN A 308 7.33 27.16 7.19
N TYR A 309 6.42 26.83 6.27
CA TYR A 309 6.51 25.59 5.51
C TYR A 309 7.77 25.57 4.62
N ALA A 310 8.06 26.64 3.89
CA ALA A 310 9.24 26.74 3.04
C ALA A 310 10.54 26.62 3.82
N ASP A 311 10.65 27.30 4.97
CA ASP A 311 11.79 27.23 5.89
C ASP A 311 11.96 25.80 6.44
N SER A 312 10.85 25.16 6.82
CA SER A 312 10.86 23.78 7.32
C SER A 312 11.36 22.80 6.26
N VAL A 313 10.89 22.94 5.01
CA VAL A 313 11.37 22.14 3.88
C VAL A 313 12.85 22.39 3.62
N GLN A 314 13.29 23.65 3.60
CA GLN A 314 14.69 24.00 3.38
C GLN A 314 15.59 23.42 4.47
N HIS A 315 15.14 23.43 5.73
CA HIS A 315 15.83 22.80 6.86
C HIS A 315 16.00 21.29 6.66
N ILE A 316 14.93 20.58 6.30
CA ILE A 316 14.99 19.13 6.01
C ILE A 316 15.98 18.84 4.86
N ILE A 317 15.87 19.58 3.76
CA ILE A 317 16.76 19.39 2.59
C ILE A 317 18.22 19.64 2.96
N SER A 318 18.49 20.70 3.72
CA SER A 318 19.84 21.07 4.18
C SER A 318 20.42 20.00 5.11
N TYR A 319 19.60 19.51 6.05
CA TYR A 319 19.98 18.37 6.89
C TYR A 319 20.34 17.16 6.03
N CYS A 320 19.47 16.74 5.10
CA CYS A 320 19.74 15.56 4.26
C CYS A 320 20.99 15.72 3.38
N ASN A 321 21.24 16.92 2.84
CA ASN A 321 22.47 17.20 2.07
C ASN A 321 23.73 17.21 2.95
N SER A 322 23.62 17.54 4.24
CA SER A 322 24.76 17.53 5.17
C SER A 322 25.19 16.10 5.57
N GLN A 323 24.36 15.09 5.30
CA GLN A 323 24.58 13.71 5.72
C GLN A 323 25.05 12.83 4.55
N PRO A 324 26.34 12.41 4.51
CA PRO A 324 26.86 11.58 3.40
C PRO A 324 26.14 10.25 3.21
N LYS A 325 25.60 9.68 4.29
CA LYS A 325 24.81 8.44 4.24
C LYS A 325 23.51 8.64 3.46
N LEU A 326 22.80 9.74 3.71
CA LEU A 326 21.50 10.03 3.09
C LEU A 326 21.66 10.38 1.61
N LEU A 327 22.73 11.05 1.23
CA LEU A 327 23.04 11.40 -0.17
C LEU A 327 23.25 10.18 -1.09
N ARG A 328 23.61 9.02 -0.54
CA ARG A 328 23.83 7.79 -1.33
C ARG A 328 22.56 6.98 -1.60
N MET A 329 21.44 7.39 -1.01
CA MET A 329 20.16 6.71 -1.16
C MET A 329 19.35 7.36 -2.29
N PRO A 330 18.48 6.62 -2.99
CA PRO A 330 17.47 7.25 -3.82
C PRO A 330 16.53 8.09 -2.93
N TRP A 331 16.18 9.29 -3.38
CA TRP A 331 15.24 10.17 -2.66
C TRP A 331 13.89 10.13 -3.35
N ILE A 332 12.85 9.76 -2.61
CA ILE A 332 11.46 9.86 -3.08
C ILE A 332 10.78 10.95 -2.29
N VAL A 333 10.37 12.02 -2.97
CA VAL A 333 9.80 13.20 -2.34
C VAL A 333 8.31 13.27 -2.63
N ASN A 334 7.48 13.19 -1.59
CA ASN A 334 6.05 13.45 -1.67
C ASN A 334 5.79 14.95 -1.41
N THR A 335 5.00 15.61 -2.24
CA THR A 335 4.63 17.02 -2.05
C THR A 335 3.18 17.19 -1.60
N MET A 336 2.87 18.35 -1.01
CA MET A 336 1.49 18.77 -0.75
C MET A 336 0.63 18.82 -2.02
N GLY A 337 -0.69 18.68 -1.85
CA GLY A 337 -1.67 18.69 -2.95
C GLY A 337 -2.14 20.04 -3.46
N PHE A 338 -1.40 21.13 -3.20
CA PHE A 338 -1.78 22.49 -3.59
C PHE A 338 -1.21 22.78 -4.97
N ASN A 339 -2.08 22.86 -5.97
CA ASN A 339 -1.73 22.94 -7.38
C ASN A 339 -1.99 24.32 -8.02
N LYS A 340 -2.50 25.29 -7.25
CA LYS A 340 -2.83 26.65 -7.70
C LYS A 340 -2.31 27.69 -6.71
N GLY A 341 -2.14 28.92 -7.17
CA GLY A 341 -1.66 30.05 -6.36
C GLY A 341 -0.38 29.69 -5.60
N VAL A 342 -0.35 29.94 -4.29
CA VAL A 342 0.77 29.64 -3.38
C VAL A 342 1.30 28.20 -3.47
N GLY A 343 0.47 27.23 -3.86
CA GLY A 343 0.89 25.85 -4.05
C GLY A 343 1.88 25.68 -5.21
N VAL A 344 1.72 26.49 -6.26
CA VAL A 344 2.65 26.52 -7.40
C VAL A 344 4.00 27.05 -6.94
N ASP A 345 4.02 28.22 -6.29
CA ASP A 345 5.24 28.85 -5.74
C ASP A 345 6.04 27.87 -4.89
N LEU A 346 5.36 27.18 -3.97
CA LEU A 346 6.02 26.28 -3.03
C LEU A 346 6.49 25.00 -3.71
N THR A 347 5.74 24.44 -4.67
CA THR A 347 6.15 23.22 -5.38
C THR A 347 7.34 23.49 -6.31
N THR A 348 7.32 24.61 -7.04
CA THR A 348 8.46 25.02 -7.89
C THR A 348 9.71 25.27 -7.04
N SER A 349 9.53 25.87 -5.86
CA SER A 349 10.62 26.09 -4.89
C SER A 349 11.21 24.78 -4.37
N VAL A 350 10.38 23.80 -4.01
CA VAL A 350 10.82 22.44 -3.64
C VAL A 350 11.67 21.83 -4.74
N ILE A 351 11.21 21.87 -6.00
CA ILE A 351 11.94 21.33 -7.15
C ILE A 351 13.29 22.06 -7.32
N ARG A 352 13.31 23.39 -7.22
CA ARG A 352 14.53 24.19 -7.33
C ARG A 352 15.54 23.92 -6.23
N MET A 353 15.09 23.74 -4.99
CA MET A 353 15.95 23.41 -3.85
C MET A 353 16.53 21.99 -3.95
N LEU A 354 15.72 21.02 -4.41
CA LEU A 354 16.15 19.62 -4.52
C LEU A 354 17.04 19.34 -5.72
N LYS A 355 16.88 20.09 -6.82
CA LYS A 355 17.48 19.83 -8.14
C LYS A 355 17.35 18.33 -8.52
N PRO A 356 16.12 17.80 -8.63
CA PRO A 356 15.92 16.36 -8.84
C PRO A 356 16.38 15.92 -10.23
N GLN A 357 16.50 14.61 -10.44
CA GLN A 357 16.66 14.01 -11.78
C GLN A 357 15.31 13.71 -12.43
N HIS A 358 14.27 13.46 -11.61
CA HIS A 358 12.93 13.15 -12.08
C HIS A 358 11.87 13.97 -11.35
N VAL A 359 10.89 14.45 -12.10
CA VAL A 359 9.64 15.00 -11.57
C VAL A 359 8.50 14.18 -12.14
N VAL A 360 7.69 13.59 -11.28
CA VAL A 360 6.48 12.86 -11.64
C VAL A 360 5.28 13.74 -11.33
N GLN A 361 4.56 14.16 -12.36
CA GLN A 361 3.37 14.98 -12.26
C GLN A 361 2.11 14.16 -12.58
N ILE A 362 1.28 13.94 -11.57
CA ILE A 362 0.00 13.23 -11.73
C ILE A 362 -1.09 14.22 -12.11
N GLN A 363 -1.74 13.95 -13.25
CA GLN A 363 -2.77 14.80 -13.84
C GLN A 363 -4.16 14.17 -13.73
N SER A 364 -5.15 15.03 -13.55
CA SER A 364 -6.58 14.74 -13.54
C SER A 364 -7.22 15.17 -14.85
N ALA A 365 -8.28 14.46 -15.28
CA ALA A 365 -9.18 14.93 -16.33
C ALA A 365 -9.90 16.22 -15.91
N ASN A 366 -10.07 16.46 -14.61
CA ASN A 366 -10.57 17.71 -14.08
C ASN A 366 -9.41 18.68 -13.82
N ALA A 367 -9.34 19.74 -14.64
CA ALA A 367 -8.30 20.77 -14.59
C ALA A 367 -8.18 21.47 -13.23
N GLU A 368 -9.22 21.45 -12.39
CA GLU A 368 -9.15 21.99 -11.02
C GLU A 368 -8.11 21.30 -10.14
N PHE A 369 -7.77 20.04 -10.44
CA PHE A 369 -6.74 19.27 -9.72
C PHE A 369 -5.38 19.25 -10.43
N ASN A 370 -5.20 20.07 -11.47
CA ASN A 370 -3.93 20.19 -12.21
C ASN A 370 -3.20 21.49 -11.92
N PHE A 371 -1.88 21.46 -12.09
CA PHE A 371 -1.10 22.69 -12.17
C PHE A 371 -1.52 23.50 -13.40
N PRO A 372 -1.33 24.85 -13.41
CA PRO A 372 -1.67 25.69 -14.55
C PRO A 372 -0.98 25.23 -15.83
N GLU A 373 0.28 24.80 -15.70
CA GLU A 373 1.10 24.26 -16.78
C GLU A 373 1.84 23.00 -16.30
N PRO A 374 2.34 22.16 -17.23
CA PRO A 374 3.31 21.13 -16.90
C PRO A 374 4.53 21.74 -16.21
N LEU A 375 4.98 21.14 -15.11
CA LEU A 375 6.15 21.55 -14.34
C LEU A 375 7.44 21.19 -15.08
N SER A 376 7.59 21.70 -16.30
CA SER A 376 8.80 21.57 -17.12
C SER A 376 9.92 22.44 -16.53
N PRO A 377 11.20 22.10 -16.78
CA PRO A 377 12.30 22.91 -16.28
C PRO A 377 12.18 24.41 -16.60
N PRO A 378 11.80 24.84 -17.83
CA PRO A 378 11.60 26.26 -18.13
C PRO A 378 10.47 26.90 -17.31
N TYR A 379 9.35 26.20 -17.11
CA TYR A 379 8.23 26.71 -16.31
C TYR A 379 8.58 26.83 -14.82
N VAL A 380 9.33 25.87 -14.28
CA VAL A 380 9.79 25.93 -12.89
C VAL A 380 10.79 27.07 -12.70
N CYS A 381 11.67 27.32 -13.67
CA CYS A 381 12.64 28.41 -13.61
C CYS A 381 12.03 29.79 -13.82
N SER A 382 10.90 29.91 -14.55
CA SER A 382 10.22 31.19 -14.74
C SER A 382 9.47 31.67 -13.49
N TYR A 383 9.25 30.79 -12.51
CA TYR A 383 8.53 31.12 -11.29
C TYR A 383 9.46 31.82 -10.28
N GLN A 384 9.09 33.04 -9.88
CA GLN A 384 9.76 33.77 -8.82
C GLN A 384 9.16 33.38 -7.46
N ASN A 385 9.98 32.82 -6.58
CA ASN A 385 9.53 32.47 -5.24
C ASN A 385 9.46 33.72 -4.35
N ARG A 386 8.41 33.77 -3.53
CA ARG A 386 8.10 34.86 -2.59
C ARG A 386 8.33 34.48 -1.12
N PHE A 387 8.62 33.21 -0.83
CA PHE A 387 8.57 32.65 0.52
C PHE A 387 9.90 32.11 1.04
N CYS A 388 10.86 31.77 0.18
CA CYS A 388 12.22 31.43 0.62
C CYS A 388 13.29 31.83 -0.41
N GLU A 389 14.53 31.95 0.05
CA GLU A 389 15.68 32.15 -0.81
C GLU A 389 15.94 30.88 -1.63
N LEU A 390 16.02 31.05 -2.95
CA LEU A 390 16.29 29.94 -3.86
C LEU A 390 17.78 29.87 -4.19
N PRO A 391 18.30 28.66 -4.49
CA PRO A 391 19.63 28.53 -5.06
C PRO A 391 19.77 29.36 -6.34
N PRO A 392 20.99 29.77 -6.72
CA PRO A 392 21.27 30.45 -7.98
C PRO A 392 20.57 29.75 -9.16
N ASP A 393 20.16 30.54 -10.16
CA ASP A 393 19.44 30.09 -11.37
C ASP A 393 20.31 29.20 -12.28
N ASP A 394 20.72 28.04 -11.76
CA ASP A 394 21.28 26.98 -12.58
C ASP A 394 20.17 26.35 -13.41
N PRO A 395 20.40 26.05 -14.69
CA PRO A 395 19.42 25.38 -15.51
C PRO A 395 19.09 24.00 -14.92
N LEU A 396 17.81 23.80 -14.57
CA LEU A 396 17.31 22.51 -14.12
C LEU A 396 17.34 21.49 -15.27
N LYS A 397 17.81 20.27 -15.00
CA LYS A 397 17.98 19.19 -15.98
C LYS A 397 17.31 17.90 -15.52
N TYR A 398 16.01 17.95 -15.23
CA TYR A 398 15.23 16.77 -14.88
C TYR A 398 14.33 16.30 -16.03
N VAL A 399 13.98 15.02 -16.00
CA VAL A 399 12.94 14.45 -16.85
C VAL A 399 11.59 14.63 -16.17
N LEU A 400 10.65 15.29 -16.87
CA LEU A 400 9.26 15.39 -16.43
C LEU A 400 8.47 14.20 -16.95
N HIS A 401 7.95 13.40 -16.02
CA HIS A 401 7.02 12.29 -16.30
C HIS A 401 5.60 12.75 -15.99
N THR A 402 4.70 12.71 -16.96
CA THR A 402 3.28 13.01 -16.75
C THR A 402 2.47 11.73 -16.77
N MET A 403 1.66 11.49 -15.74
CA MET A 403 0.78 10.32 -15.65
C MET A 403 -0.66 10.72 -15.35
N ARG A 404 -1.63 9.92 -15.81
CA ARG A 404 -3.05 10.12 -15.46
C ARG A 404 -3.37 9.50 -14.10
N THR A 405 -4.24 10.16 -13.35
CA THR A 405 -4.75 9.68 -12.07
C THR A 405 -5.63 8.44 -12.23
N MET A 406 -5.44 7.45 -11.35
CA MET A 406 -6.34 6.31 -11.17
C MET A 406 -7.35 6.54 -10.04
N ALA A 407 -7.31 7.70 -9.37
CA ALA A 407 -8.05 7.97 -8.14
C ALA A 407 -9.39 8.71 -8.34
N GLU A 408 -9.71 9.11 -9.58
CA GLU A 408 -10.91 9.91 -9.92
C GLU A 408 -12.24 9.21 -9.69
N ASN A 409 -12.27 7.88 -9.81
CA ASN A 409 -13.50 7.13 -9.59
C ASN A 409 -13.84 7.08 -8.08
N LYS A 410 -14.66 8.04 -7.64
CA LYS A 410 -15.18 8.11 -6.26
C LYS A 410 -16.42 7.25 -6.03
N LYS A 411 -17.04 6.67 -7.09
CA LYS A 411 -18.33 5.98 -7.01
C LYS A 411 -18.32 4.71 -6.12
N GLY A 412 -17.15 4.15 -5.80
CA GLY A 412 -17.00 2.96 -4.96
C GLY A 412 -16.56 3.20 -3.50
N MET A 413 -16.56 4.45 -3.01
CA MET A 413 -16.16 4.74 -1.62
C MET A 413 -17.27 4.52 -0.60
N ALA A 414 -18.55 4.47 -1.00
CA ALA A 414 -19.63 4.18 -0.07
C ALA A 414 -19.72 2.68 0.23
N PRO A 415 -19.96 2.23 1.48
CA PRO A 415 -20.21 3.03 2.70
C PRO A 415 -18.94 3.36 3.51
N TRP A 416 -17.75 2.91 3.10
CA TRP A 416 -16.56 2.85 3.96
C TRP A 416 -15.57 4.01 3.84
N GLY A 417 -15.81 4.97 2.94
CA GLY A 417 -14.86 5.99 2.53
C GLY A 417 -14.37 6.88 3.67
N MET A 418 -13.06 7.15 3.70
CA MET A 418 -12.45 7.99 4.71
C MET A 418 -12.01 9.33 4.11
N GLY A 419 -12.58 10.42 4.60
CA GLY A 419 -12.12 11.78 4.27
C GLY A 419 -10.77 12.11 4.93
N ALA A 420 -10.13 13.18 4.46
CA ALA A 420 -8.84 13.63 5.00
C ALA A 420 -8.80 13.82 6.53
N PRO A 421 -9.83 14.41 7.20
CA PRO A 421 -9.82 14.54 8.66
C PRO A 421 -9.76 13.19 9.38
N ARG A 422 -10.58 12.23 8.98
CA ARG A 422 -10.59 10.89 9.58
C ARG A 422 -9.28 10.13 9.35
N LEU A 423 -8.63 10.33 8.20
CA LEU A 423 -7.30 9.74 7.96
C LEU A 423 -6.26 10.30 8.94
N ARG A 424 -6.29 11.61 9.20
CA ARG A 424 -5.43 12.24 10.21
C ARG A 424 -5.70 11.71 11.61
N GLU A 425 -6.97 11.55 11.99
CA GLU A 425 -7.34 10.92 13.26
C GLU A 425 -6.77 9.51 13.36
N ALA A 426 -6.91 8.68 12.33
CA ALA A 426 -6.34 7.33 12.31
C ALA A 426 -4.81 7.32 12.46
N VAL A 427 -4.11 8.28 11.84
CA VAL A 427 -2.65 8.45 12.00
C VAL A 427 -2.30 8.80 13.44
N ILE A 428 -2.96 9.79 14.04
CA ILE A 428 -2.70 10.20 15.42
C ILE A 428 -2.97 9.05 16.40
N LEU A 429 -4.08 8.34 16.23
CA LEU A 429 -4.44 7.21 17.08
C LEU A 429 -3.45 6.05 16.92
N SER A 430 -2.96 5.81 15.71
CA SER A 430 -1.88 4.84 15.49
C SER A 430 -0.60 5.23 16.19
N TYR A 431 -0.20 6.49 16.07
CA TYR A 431 0.95 7.01 16.78
C TYR A 431 0.82 6.84 18.31
N LEU A 432 -0.30 7.24 18.90
CA LEU A 432 -0.57 7.08 20.33
C LEU A 432 -0.61 5.60 20.77
N SER A 433 -1.17 4.71 19.95
CA SER A 433 -1.21 3.26 20.24
C SER A 433 0.18 2.61 20.33
N ARG A 434 1.20 3.26 19.76
CA ARG A 434 2.60 2.83 19.88
C ARG A 434 3.27 3.33 21.17
N MET A 435 2.78 4.42 21.73
CA MET A 435 3.28 5.01 22.97
C MET A 435 2.65 4.36 24.20
N VAL A 436 1.36 4.03 24.14
CA VAL A 436 0.60 3.43 25.24
C VAL A 436 0.63 1.90 25.12
N GLN A 437 1.76 1.29 25.47
CA GLN A 437 1.94 -0.16 25.47
C GLN A 437 2.52 -0.66 26.80
N PRO A 438 2.19 -1.88 27.23
CA PRO A 438 2.77 -2.47 28.44
C PRO A 438 4.31 -2.36 28.44
N PRO A 439 4.94 -1.87 29.52
CA PRO A 439 4.35 -1.53 30.83
C PRO A 439 3.88 -0.07 30.95
N LYS A 440 4.06 0.77 29.93
CA LYS A 440 3.72 2.21 29.93
C LYS A 440 2.27 2.43 29.49
N TYR A 441 1.38 2.61 30.46
CA TYR A 441 -0.03 2.86 30.21
C TYR A 441 -0.42 4.34 30.25
N ILE A 442 0.50 5.23 30.65
CA ILE A 442 0.24 6.66 30.86
C ILE A 442 1.04 7.46 29.84
N LEU A 443 0.35 8.32 29.06
CA LEU A 443 0.98 9.18 28.06
C LEU A 443 2.02 10.14 28.67
N ALA A 444 1.83 10.56 29.93
CA ALA A 444 2.78 11.43 30.63
C ALA A 444 4.16 10.79 30.83
N ASP A 445 4.25 9.45 30.84
CA ASP A 445 5.50 8.70 31.02
C ASP A 445 6.16 8.30 29.68
N THR A 446 5.62 8.81 28.58
CA THR A 446 6.05 8.51 27.22
C THR A 446 6.69 9.74 26.58
N VAL A 447 7.86 9.56 25.97
CA VAL A 447 8.53 10.62 25.20
C VAL A 447 7.97 10.56 23.77
N PRO A 448 7.38 11.66 23.24
CA PRO A 448 6.92 11.70 21.86
C PRO A 448 8.08 11.47 20.87
N TYR A 449 7.90 10.49 19.98
CA TYR A 449 8.84 9.92 19.01
C TYR A 449 10.13 9.37 19.65
N MET A 450 10.24 8.04 19.65
CA MET A 450 11.41 7.24 20.06
C MET A 450 12.60 7.45 19.14
#